data_AF-A0A519KRP0-F1
#
_entry.id   AF-A0A519KRP0-F1
#
_cell.length_a   1.000
_cell.length_b   1.000
_cell.length_c   1.000
_cell.angle_alpha   90.00
_cell.angle_beta   90.00
_cell.angle_gamma   90.00
#
_symmetry.space_group_name_H-M   'P 1'
#
loop_
_entity.id
_entity.type
_entity.pdbx_description
1 polymer ?
#
loop_
_entity_poly.entity_id
_entity_poly.type
_entity_poly.pdbx_seq_one_letter_code
_entity_poly.pdbx_strand_id
1 'polypeptide(L)'
;MEYSQLEPKVIWKNFAALNSVPRPSKKEEKVIRFIKEFGEQLGLPTTVDEAGNVIITKPATPGMENRQPIVMQSHLDMVCQKNNDVEFDF
;
A
#
# COMPACT_ATOMS: atom_id res chain seq x y z
N MET A 1 5.30 -19.24 -7.60
CA MET A 1 6.29 -18.37 -8.27
C MET A 1 6.64 -17.27 -7.29
N GLU A 2 7.90 -17.11 -6.91
CA GLU A 2 8.28 -16.07 -5.95
C GLU A 2 8.26 -14.72 -6.67
N TYR A 3 7.21 -13.90 -6.45
CA TYR A 3 7.08 -12.60 -7.11
C TYR A 3 8.29 -11.68 -6.86
N SER A 4 8.99 -11.89 -5.75
CA SER A 4 10.21 -11.17 -5.33
C SER A 4 11.37 -11.21 -6.32
N GLN A 5 11.35 -12.13 -7.30
CA GLN A 5 12.41 -12.28 -8.30
C GLN A 5 12.16 -11.48 -9.58
N LEU A 6 10.97 -10.88 -9.74
CA LEU A 6 10.64 -10.07 -10.90
C LEU A 6 11.27 -8.67 -10.83
N GLU A 7 11.60 -8.11 -11.99
CA GLU A 7 12.09 -6.72 -12.09
C GLU A 7 10.93 -5.74 -12.35
N PRO A 8 10.96 -4.52 -11.77
CA PRO A 8 11.95 -4.03 -10.80
C PRO A 8 11.71 -4.59 -9.39
N LYS A 9 12.75 -5.15 -8.76
CA LYS A 9 12.65 -5.86 -7.46
C LYS A 9 11.93 -5.09 -6.36
N VAL A 10 12.12 -3.77 -6.28
CA VAL A 10 11.50 -2.92 -5.24
C VAL A 10 9.97 -2.92 -5.35
N ILE A 11 9.44 -2.86 -6.58
CA ILE A 11 7.98 -2.88 -6.79
C ILE A 11 7.41 -4.24 -6.39
N TRP A 12 8.01 -5.32 -6.89
CA TRP A 12 7.47 -6.65 -6.67
C TRP A 12 7.60 -7.14 -5.23
N LYS A 13 8.64 -6.72 -4.49
CA LYS A 13 8.75 -6.97 -3.05
C LYS A 13 7.60 -6.30 -2.28
N ASN A 14 7.32 -5.03 -2.56
CA ASN A 14 6.23 -4.31 -1.90
C ASN A 14 4.85 -4.86 -2.30
N PHE A 15 4.67 -5.24 -3.57
CA PHE A 15 3.46 -5.87 -4.07
C PHE A 15 3.19 -7.22 -3.37
N ALA A 16 4.21 -8.06 -3.22
CA ALA A 16 4.09 -9.33 -2.51
C ALA A 16 3.73 -9.13 -1.04
N ALA A 17 4.35 -8.15 -0.37
CA ALA A 17 4.02 -7.82 1.02
C ALA A 17 2.56 -7.32 1.14
N LEU A 18 2.12 -6.41 0.27
CA LEU A 18 0.74 -5.92 0.27
C LEU A 18 -0.29 -7.05 0.04
N ASN A 19 -0.01 -7.98 -0.89
CA ASN A 19 -0.92 -9.11 -1.16
C ASN A 19 -1.00 -10.13 -0.03
N SER A 20 -0.03 -10.16 0.88
CA SER A 20 -0.10 -11.00 2.08
C SER A 20 -1.09 -10.47 3.13
N VAL A 21 -1.60 -9.25 2.94
CA VAL A 21 -2.58 -8.61 3.82
C VAL A 21 -3.98 -8.69 3.17
N PRO A 22 -4.93 -9.43 3.76
CA PRO A 22 -6.31 -9.42 3.31
C PRO A 22 -6.87 -8.00 3.36
N ARG A 23 -7.40 -7.53 2.23
CA ARG A 23 -7.90 -6.16 2.04
C ARG A 23 -9.25 -6.10 1.29
N PRO A 24 -10.27 -6.88 1.69
CA PRO A 24 -11.58 -6.81 1.06
C PRO A 24 -12.20 -5.42 1.30
N SER A 25 -12.96 -4.94 0.32
CA SER A 25 -13.70 -3.68 0.46
C SER A 25 -14.60 -3.71 1.71
N LYS A 26 -14.60 -2.61 2.47
CA LYS A 26 -15.26 -2.40 3.78
C LYS A 26 -14.65 -3.13 4.98
N LYS A 27 -13.46 -3.73 4.85
CA LYS A 27 -12.65 -4.25 5.97
C LYS A 27 -11.18 -3.86 5.82
N GLU A 28 -10.94 -2.57 5.55
CA GLU A 28 -9.63 -2.04 5.18
C GLU A 28 -8.69 -1.82 6.39
N GLU A 29 -9.12 -2.02 7.62
CA GLU A 29 -8.37 -1.63 8.82
C GLU A 29 -6.98 -2.27 8.88
N LYS A 30 -6.87 -3.52 8.42
CA LYS A 30 -5.59 -4.25 8.35
C LYS A 30 -4.64 -3.63 7.33
N VAL A 31 -5.13 -3.31 6.13
CA VAL A 31 -4.30 -2.72 5.07
C VAL A 31 -3.94 -1.27 5.37
N ILE A 32 -4.86 -0.50 5.98
CA ILE A 32 -4.59 0.86 6.46
C ILE A 32 -3.45 0.84 7.47
N ARG A 33 -3.50 -0.06 8.47
CA ARG A 33 -2.42 -0.23 9.45
C ARG A 33 -1.10 -0.62 8.77
N PHE A 34 -1.14 -1.59 7.87
CA PHE A 34 0.05 -2.05 7.15
C PHE A 34 0.74 -0.91 6.36
N ILE A 35 -0.04 -0.09 5.63
CA ILE A 35 0.52 1.04 4.86
C ILE A 35 1.00 2.17 5.77
N LYS A 36 0.29 2.44 6.87
CA LYS A 36 0.74 3.40 7.88
C LYS A 36 2.10 2.99 8.46
N GLU A 37 2.23 1.74 8.91
CA GLU A 37 3.48 1.19 9.43
C GLU A 37 4.60 1.21 8.40
N PHE A 38 4.29 0.93 7.12
CA PHE A 38 5.25 1.03 6.02
C PHE A 38 5.83 2.45 5.90
N GLY A 39 4.98 3.49 5.92
CA GLY A 39 5.45 4.88 5.89
C GLY A 39 6.28 5.27 7.12
N GLU A 40 5.85 4.85 8.30
CA GLU A 40 6.55 5.11 9.57
C GLU A 40 7.91 4.41 9.65
N GLN A 41 8.03 3.17 9.17
CA GLN A 41 9.30 2.44 9.10
C GLN A 41 10.32 3.08 8.16
N LEU A 42 9.85 3.81 7.15
CA LEU A 42 10.69 4.62 6.27
C LEU A 42 11.08 5.98 6.89
N GLY A 43 10.57 6.29 8.08
CA GLY A 43 10.78 7.57 8.75
C GLY A 43 10.06 8.73 8.05
N LEU A 44 9.01 8.45 7.28
CA LEU A 44 8.27 9.46 6.53
C LEU A 44 7.04 9.94 7.31
N PRO A 45 6.74 11.26 7.31
CA PRO A 45 5.48 11.77 7.83
C PRO A 45 4.30 11.02 7.23
N THR A 46 3.54 10.34 8.09
CA THR A 46 2.46 9.45 7.70
C THR A 46 1.24 9.73 8.56
N THR A 47 0.11 10.04 7.92
CA THR A 47 -1.16 10.32 8.58
C THR A 47 -2.27 9.47 8.00
N VAL A 48 -3.33 9.30 8.78
CA VAL A 48 -4.59 8.67 8.33
C VAL A 48 -5.69 9.67 8.62
N ASP A 49 -6.50 10.01 7.61
CA ASP A 49 -7.63 10.91 7.80
C ASP A 49 -8.86 10.20 8.42
N GLU A 50 -9.92 10.95 8.70
CA GLU A 50 -11.15 10.42 9.29
C GLU A 50 -11.87 9.40 8.38
N ALA A 51 -11.60 9.44 7.07
CA ALA A 51 -12.16 8.51 6.09
C ALA A 51 -11.28 7.25 5.88
N GLY A 52 -10.13 7.16 6.55
CA GLY A 52 -9.21 6.02 6.44
C GLY A 52 -8.22 6.12 5.28
N ASN A 53 -8.10 7.27 4.61
CA ASN A 53 -7.08 7.47 3.58
C ASN A 53 -5.71 7.61 4.25
N VAL A 54 -4.72 6.86 3.74
CA VAL A 54 -3.34 6.93 4.22
C VAL A 54 -2.54 7.90 3.37
N ILE A 55 -1.92 8.89 4.00
CA ILE A 55 -1.11 9.92 3.34
C ILE A 55 0.33 9.79 3.83
N ILE A 56 1.25 9.45 2.93
CA ILE A 56 2.69 9.37 3.21
C ILE A 56 3.37 10.51 2.45
N THR A 57 4.04 11.41 3.17
CA THR A 57 4.74 12.56 2.57
C THR A 57 6.23 12.32 2.55
N LYS A 58 6.86 12.46 1.39
CA LYS A 58 8.31 12.37 1.24
C LYS A 58 8.88 13.72 0.78
N PRO A 59 9.93 14.26 1.43
CA PRO A 59 10.55 15.49 0.97
C PRO A 59 11.19 15.31 -0.41
N ALA A 60 11.38 16.42 -1.13
CA ALA A 60 12.12 16.42 -2.37
C ALA A 60 13.54 15.87 -2.16
N THR A 61 14.07 15.18 -3.17
CA THR A 61 15.49 14.82 -3.19
C THR A 61 16.36 16.08 -3.31
N PRO A 62 17.61 16.06 -2.83
CA PRO A 62 18.51 17.21 -2.92
C PRO A 62 18.57 17.80 -4.33
N GLY A 63 18.36 19.12 -4.45
CA GLY A 63 18.36 19.86 -5.72
C GLY A 63 17.00 19.91 -6.43
N MET A 64 15.94 19.35 -5.85
CA MET A 64 14.57 19.35 -6.39
C MET A 64 13.57 20.08 -5.50
N GLU A 65 14.02 20.82 -4.48
CA GLU A 65 13.19 21.47 -3.46
C GLU A 65 12.25 22.54 -4.03
N ASN A 66 12.65 23.19 -5.14
CA ASN A 66 11.88 24.24 -5.80
C ASN A 66 10.95 23.70 -6.91
N ARG A 67 10.78 22.38 -7.01
CA ARG A 67 9.89 21.76 -8.00
C ARG A 67 8.47 21.67 -7.44
N GLN A 68 7.50 21.64 -8.34
CA GLN A 68 6.11 21.47 -7.97
C GLN A 68 5.91 20.11 -7.27
N PRO A 69 5.28 20.07 -6.07
CA PRO A 69 4.91 18.83 -5.42
C PRO A 69 3.96 18.01 -6.28
N ILE A 70 4.09 16.69 -6.23
CA ILE A 70 3.19 15.75 -6.91
C ILE A 70 2.55 14.81 -5.90
N VAL A 71 1.39 14.27 -6.26
CA VAL A 71 0.70 13.22 -5.50
C VAL A 71 0.57 11.99 -6.38
N MET A 72 0.94 10.84 -5.84
CA MET A 72 0.66 9.52 -6.44
C MET A 72 -0.50 8.90 -5.68
N GLN A 73 -1.60 8.61 -6.38
CA GLN A 73 -2.82 8.09 -5.78
C GLN A 73 -3.13 6.68 -6.27
N SER A 74 -3.53 5.82 -5.35
CA SER A 74 -4.06 4.48 -5.58
C SER A 74 -5.10 4.16 -4.49
N HIS A 75 -5.93 3.15 -4.70
CA HIS A 75 -6.86 2.65 -3.69
C HIS A 75 -6.29 1.41 -2.99
N LEU A 76 -6.70 1.17 -1.73
CA LEU A 76 -6.17 0.10 -0.87
C LEU A 76 -6.98 -1.19 -0.93
N ASP A 77 -8.27 -1.12 -1.25
CA ASP A 77 -9.16 -2.26 -1.24
C ASP A 77 -9.02 -3.11 -2.50
N MET A 78 -9.52 -4.34 -2.40
CA MET A 78 -9.61 -5.28 -3.50
C MET A 78 -11.00 -5.90 -3.52
N VAL A 79 -11.53 -6.13 -4.72
CA VAL A 79 -12.73 -6.93 -4.91
C VAL A 79 -12.36 -8.40 -4.66
N CYS A 80 -12.86 -8.96 -3.56
CA CYS A 80 -12.69 -10.37 -3.25
C CYS A 80 -13.80 -11.18 -3.94
N GLN A 81 -13.41 -12.01 -4.90
CA GLN A 81 -14.25 -13.06 -5.45
C GLN A 81 -13.60 -14.42 -5.18
N LYS A 82 -14.41 -15.40 -4.79
CA LYS A 82 -14.01 -16.81 -4.74
C LYS A 82 -14.72 -17.56 -5.85
N ASN A 83 -14.07 -18.59 -6.37
CA ASN A 83 -14.75 -19.52 -7.27
C ASN A 83 -15.82 -20.29 -6.49
N ASN A 84 -16.93 -20.58 -7.15
CA ASN A 84 -18.12 -21.17 -6.52
C ASN A 84 -17.85 -22.53 -5.85
N ASP A 85 -16.82 -23.24 -6.31
CA ASP A 85 -16.39 -24.56 -5.87
C ASP A 85 -15.34 -24.53 -4.73
N VAL A 86 -14.97 -23.34 -4.24
CA VAL A 86 -13.94 -23.18 -3.21
C VAL A 86 -14.55 -22.63 -1.91
N GLU A 87 -14.40 -23.38 -0.81
CA GLU A 87 -14.60 -22.85 0.53
C GLU A 87 -13.37 -22.05 0.96
N PHE A 88 -13.53 -20.74 1.04
CA PHE A 88 -12.52 -19.79 1.51
C PHE A 88 -13.21 -18.70 2.34
N ASP A 89 -12.62 -18.38 3.48
CA ASP A 89 -13.01 -17.25 4.34
C ASP A 89 -11.98 -16.12 4.17
N PHE A 90 -12.46 -14.93 3.82
CA PHE A 90 -11.65 -13.77 3.41
C PHE A 90 -11.24 -12.87 4.59
#